data_AF-A0A838WEM2-F1
#
_entry.id   AF-A0A838WEM2-F1
#
_cell.length_a   1.000
_cell.length_b   1.000
_cell.length_c   1.000
_cell.angle_alpha   90.00
_cell.angle_beta   90.00
_cell.angle_gamma   90.00
#
_symmetry.space_group_name_H-M   'P 1'
#
loop_
_entity.id
_entity.type
_entity.pdbx_description
1 polymer ?
#
loop_
_entity_poly.entity_id
_entity_poly.type
_entity_poly.pdbx_seq_one_letter_code
_entity_poly.pdbx_strand_id
1 'polypeptide(L)' 'MTLLTLDEYLMLPWTIRVQRRTDDGVYWAAEVDELPGLVAAGATWAELGEMLQDALVSYLSAMLESGEEIPLPHSVAA' A
#
# COMPACT_ATOMS: atom_id res chain seq x y z
N MET A 1 -0.19 3.99 -23.66
CA MET A 1 -0.90 3.88 -22.36
C MET A 1 -0.31 4.96 -21.49
N THR A 2 -1.11 5.92 -21.03
CA THR A 2 -0.64 6.98 -20.12
C THR A 2 -0.47 6.35 -18.74
N LEU A 3 0.78 6.17 -18.31
CA LEU A 3 1.09 5.81 -16.93
C LEU A 3 0.72 7.00 -16.04
N LEU A 4 -0.07 6.75 -14.99
CA LEU A 4 -0.33 7.75 -13.95
C LEU A 4 0.99 8.10 -13.25
N THR A 5 1.06 9.30 -12.71
CA THR A 5 2.16 9.73 -11.84
C THR A 5 2.07 9.09 -10.47
N LEU A 6 3.18 9.09 -9.72
CA LEU A 6 3.23 8.55 -8.35
C LEU A 6 2.14 9.17 -7.46
N ASP A 7 2.01 10.50 -7.49
CA ASP A 7 1.00 11.23 -6.71
C ASP A 7 -0.43 10.81 -7.08
N GLU A 8 -0.70 10.60 -8.37
CA GLU A 8 -2.02 10.12 -8.83
C GLU A 8 -2.31 8.72 -8.28
N TYR A 9 -1.34 7.80 -8.31
CA TYR A 9 -1.50 6.47 -7.72
C TYR A 9 -1.74 6.54 -6.21
N LEU A 10 -1.01 7.40 -5.48
CA LEU A 10 -1.16 7.56 -4.03
C LEU A 10 -2.54 8.09 -3.62
N MET A 11 -3.21 8.84 -4.50
CA MET A 11 -4.55 9.36 -4.27
C MET A 11 -5.67 8.37 -4.57
N LEU A 12 -5.34 7.20 -5.16
CA LEU A 12 -6.35 6.21 -5.48
C LEU A 12 -6.91 5.52 -4.21
N PRO A 13 -8.18 5.12 -4.23
CA PRO A 13 -8.83 4.44 -3.10
C PRO A 13 -8.38 2.97 -2.99
N TRP A 14 -7.16 2.73 -2.54
CA TRP A 14 -6.60 1.40 -2.32
C TRP A 14 -7.35 0.60 -1.25
N THR A 15 -7.53 -0.70 -1.49
CA THR A 15 -8.22 -1.58 -0.53
C THR A 15 -7.24 -2.06 0.52
N ILE A 16 -7.18 -1.35 1.64
CA ILE A 16 -6.30 -1.67 2.77
C ILE A 16 -7.03 -2.56 3.76
N ARG A 17 -6.51 -3.76 4.02
CA ARG A 17 -6.99 -4.62 5.10
C ARG A 17 -6.07 -4.49 6.30
N VAL A 18 -6.64 -4.15 7.45
CA VAL A 18 -5.90 -4.03 8.70
C VAL A 18 -6.32 -5.10 9.68
N GLN A 19 -5.34 -5.76 10.29
CA GLN A 19 -5.53 -6.82 11.27
C GLN A 19 -4.66 -6.55 12.50
N ARG A 20 -5.24 -6.75 13.68
CA ARG A 20 -4.47 -6.75 14.92
C ARG A 20 -3.79 -8.10 15.07
N ARG A 21 -2.48 -8.10 15.31
CA ARG A 21 -1.66 -9.29 15.51
C ARG A 21 -1.11 -9.33 16.93
N THR A 22 -0.89 -10.53 17.45
CA THR A 22 -0.41 -10.80 18.82
C THR A 22 0.71 -11.85 18.86
N ASP A 23 1.26 -12.23 17.70
CA ASP A 23 2.24 -13.32 17.58
C ASP A 23 3.63 -12.90 18.08
N ASP A 24 4.07 -11.69 17.72
CA ASP A 24 5.33 -11.07 18.17
C ASP A 24 5.04 -9.82 19.04
N GLY A 25 4.11 -9.97 19.99
CA GLY A 25 3.54 -8.85 20.74
C GLY A 25 2.34 -8.20 20.04
N VAL A 26 1.77 -7.16 20.66
CA VAL A 26 0.54 -6.51 20.16
C VAL A 26 0.91 -5.42 19.16
N TYR A 27 0.58 -5.64 17.89
CA TYR A 27 0.78 -4.66 16.82
C TYR A 27 -0.36 -4.73 15.79
N TRP A 28 -0.39 -3.75 14.89
CA TRP A 28 -1.29 -3.71 13.75
C TRP A 28 -0.51 -4.03 12.48
N ALA A 29 -1.09 -4.86 11.62
CA ALA A 29 -0.56 -5.17 10.30
C ALA A 29 -1.59 -4.75 9.24
N ALA A 30 -1.14 -4.05 8.21
CA ALA A 30 -1.91 -3.67 7.04
C ALA A 30 -1.35 -4.37 5.79
N GLU A 31 -2.24 -4.82 4.92
CA GLU A 31 -1.93 -5.32 3.58
C GLU A 31 -2.80 -4.57 2.56
N VAL A 32 -2.26 -4.28 1.37
CA VAL A 32 -3.04 -3.73 0.25
C VAL A 32 -3.40 -4.87 -0.69
N ASP A 33 -4.68 -5.07 -0.93
CA ASP A 33 -5.16 -6.26 -1.63
C ASP A 33 -4.69 -6.31 -3.09
N GLU A 34 -4.63 -5.13 -3.72
CA GLU A 34 -4.23 -5.00 -5.12
C GLU A 34 -2.71 -5.02 -5.33
N LEU A 35 -1.92 -4.84 -4.26
CA LEU A 35 -0.46 -4.82 -4.31
C LEU A 35 0.09 -6.01 -3.52
N PRO A 36 0.11 -7.22 -4.11
CA PRO A 36 0.55 -8.41 -3.41
C PRO A 36 2.00 -8.27 -2.96
N GLY A 37 2.21 -8.40 -1.65
CA GLY A 37 3.52 -8.21 -1.01
C GLY A 37 3.73 -6.84 -0.37
N LEU A 38 2.85 -5.87 -0.62
CA LEU A 38 2.86 -4.61 0.11
C LEU A 38 2.18 -4.79 1.48
N VAL A 39 3.01 -4.85 2.50
CA VAL A 39 2.58 -4.96 3.89
C VAL A 39 3.25 -3.88 4.74
N ALA A 40 2.52 -3.36 5.70
CA ALA A 40 3.03 -2.43 6.69
C ALA A 40 2.62 -2.90 8.09
N ALA A 41 3.43 -2.61 9.09
CA ALA A 41 3.14 -2.93 10.47
C ALA A 41 3.50 -1.76 11.37
N GLY A 42 2.75 -1.56 12.44
CA GLY A 42 3.03 -0.54 13.44
C GLY A 42 2.43 -0.89 14.79
N ALA A 43 3.09 -0.46 15.88
CA ALA A 43 2.59 -0.68 17.24
C ALA A 43 1.31 0.13 17.53
N THR A 44 1.13 1.25 16.84
CA THR A 44 -0.05 2.12 16.96
C THR A 44 -0.70 2.38 15.60
N TRP A 45 -1.94 2.89 15.60
CA TRP A 45 -2.63 3.25 14.37
C TRP A 45 -1.92 4.37 13.59
N ALA A 46 -1.35 5.34 14.29
CA ALA A 46 -0.59 6.42 13.67
C ALA A 46 0.67 5.88 12.98
N GLU A 47 1.44 5.06 13.70
CA GLU A 47 2.65 4.43 13.18
C GLU A 47 2.35 3.50 11.99
N LEU A 48 1.25 2.73 12.06
CA LEU A 48 0.80 1.93 10.93
C LEU A 48 0.52 2.79 9.70
N GLY A 49 -0.16 3.93 9.88
CA GLY A 49 -0.47 4.85 8.78
C GLY A 49 0.78 5.44 8.14
N GLU A 50 1.74 5.88 8.95
CA GLU A 50 3.04 6.38 8.47
C GLU A 50 3.81 5.30 7.70
N MET A 51 3.90 4.10 8.27
CA MET A 51 4.58 2.96 7.64
C MET A 51 3.91 2.51 6.35
N LEU A 52 2.58 2.51 6.31
CA LEU A 52 1.82 2.16 5.11
C LEU A 52 2.00 3.18 4.00
N GLN A 53 2.00 4.47 4.35
CA GLN A 53 2.22 5.53 3.38
C GLN A 53 3.64 5.46 2.78
N ASP A 54 4.66 5.26 3.61
CA ASP A 54 6.04 5.10 3.14
C ASP A 54 6.19 3.86 2.26
N ALA A 55 5.60 2.73 2.66
CA ALA A 55 5.59 1.50 1.87
C ALA A 55 4.94 1.70 0.50
N LEU A 56 3.79 2.38 0.43
CA LEU A 56 3.11 2.71 -0.83
C LEU A 56 3.98 3.57 -1.75
N VAL A 57 4.57 4.65 -1.21
CA VAL A 57 5.47 5.53 -1.97
C VAL A 57 6.64 4.74 -2.54
N SER A 58 7.30 3.94 -1.71
CA SER A 58 8.47 3.14 -2.10
C SER A 58 8.11 2.11 -3.18
N TYR A 59 7.02 1.37 -3.00
CA TYR A 59 6.60 0.32 -3.92
C TYR A 59 6.18 0.87 -5.28
N LEU A 60 5.32 1.90 -5.29
CA LEU A 60 4.85 2.53 -6.52
C LEU A 60 5.99 3.21 -7.27
N SER A 61 6.91 3.89 -6.57
CA SER A 61 8.11 4.46 -7.18
C SER A 61 8.97 3.36 -7.83
N ALA A 62 9.22 2.26 -7.12
CA ALA A 62 10.03 1.16 -7.64
C ALA A 62 9.42 0.52 -8.90
N MET A 63 8.09 0.34 -8.93
CA MET A 63 7.40 -0.17 -10.12
C MET A 63 7.45 0.82 -11.29
N LEU A 64 7.25 2.12 -11.04
CA LEU A 64 7.39 3.16 -12.05
C LEU A 64 8.80 3.23 -12.64
N GLU A 65 9.83 3.15 -11.79
CA GLU A 65 11.23 3.15 -12.20
C GLU A 65 11.62 1.89 -12.99
N SER A 66 11.04 0.74 -12.63
CA SER A 66 11.24 -0.52 -13.33
C SER A 66 10.42 -0.62 -14.63
N GLY A 67 9.48 0.31 -14.85
CA GLY A 67 8.56 0.29 -15.98
C GLY A 67 7.56 -0.87 -15.92
N GLU A 68 7.31 -1.41 -14.72
CA GLU A 68 6.33 -2.47 -14.52
C GLU A 68 4.91 -1.91 -14.53
N GLU A 69 3.95 -2.76 -14.91
CA GLU A 69 2.54 -2.38 -14.90
C GLU A 69 2.02 -2.38 -13.45
N ILE A 70 1.54 -1.23 -12.99
CA ILE A 70 0.97 -1.08 -11.65
C ILE A 70 -0.53 -1.42 -11.74
N PRO A 71 -1.02 -2.37 -10.93
CA PRO A 71 -2.44 -2.71 -10.91
C PRO A 71 -3.25 -1.54 -10.37
N LEU A 72 -4.47 -1.37 -10.88
CA LEU A 72 -5.40 -0.36 -10.36
C LEU A 72 -6.19 -0.92 -9.17
N PRO A 73 -6.58 -0.07 -8.20
CA PRO A 73 -7.46 -0.48 -7.12
C PRO A 73 -8.80 -0.99 -7.64
N HIS A 74 -9.40 -1.95 -6.93
CA HIS A 74 -10.64 -2.60 -7.31
C HIS A 74 -11.80 -1.61 -7.50
N SER A 75 -11.79 -0.49 -6.77
CA SER A 75 -12.81 0.55 -6.89
C SER A 75 -12.73 1.37 -8.19
N VAL A 76 -11.58 1.35 -8.89
CA VAL A 76 -11.33 2.15 -10.10
C VAL A 76 -11.26 1.28 -11.35
N ALA A 77 -10.91 0.00 -11.21
CA ALA A 77 -10.83 -0.96 -12.32
C ALA A 77 -12.18 -1.40 -12.92
N ALA A 78 -13.30 -0.76 -12.54
CA ALA A 78 -14.68 -1.13 -12.89
C ALA A 78 -15.19 -0.46 -14.17
#